data_AF-A0A812L0F9-F1
#
_entry.id   AF-A0A812L0F9-F1
#
_cell.length_a   1.000
_cell.length_b   1.000
_cell.length_c   1.000
_cell.angle_alpha   90.00
_cell.angle_beta   90.00
_cell.angle_gamma   90.00
#
_symmetry.space_group_name_H-M   'P 1'
#
loop_
_entity.id
_entity.type
_entity.pdbx_description
1 polymer ?
#
loop_
_entity_poly.entity_id
_entity_poly.type
_entity_poly.pdbx_seq_one_letter_code
_entity_poly.pdbx_strand_id
1 'polypeptide(L)'
;MSYLLSLGLLGHRSLFWRGACGACAAATGLPVTEHVQTLETASASVTSSELKDWEDLQKNLRTRLRDCDDDGWTTDDLRRIGGLDIGFEDGTNRATAVLVVCELRDCHLKLIYEDSVDVDMALPYISGFLFVREIPAYELLLERLRDSAPDVEPDVFLVDGSGLFHPRQCGSASHFGILHNLRTVGVAKKLLCFEDFDKEHGRIVEEKVLSKPGDSIPLVGTSGFNYGFAVRTSAAKAKVQDSSRRVYVSAGHRFSHDTARNVVLKCIVDGGSYMPEPIRLADLTGRAIERAWKQIHATSKPQSRQVIMDVSNLLDDKQRKTLLAILDEVEAEPSAVLSSISVDSIKRKQATKDELFQPLQEMYPDATVLELRAALKMEKPWAADLRKASLRYQQAGRAMRLSR
;
A
#
# COMPACT_ATOMS: atom_id res chain seq x y z
N MET A 1 10.26 10.14 -10.77
CA MET A 1 9.75 10.43 -12.14
C MET A 1 10.69 10.04 -13.30
N SER A 2 12.03 10.18 -13.24
CA SER A 2 12.88 9.90 -14.43
C SER A 2 13.12 8.41 -14.76
N TYR A 3 12.79 7.46 -13.87
CA TYR A 3 13.07 6.03 -14.07
C TYR A 3 11.94 5.24 -14.74
N LEU A 4 10.68 5.69 -14.62
CA LEU A 4 9.52 5.08 -15.29
C LEU A 4 9.36 5.56 -16.75
N LEU A 5 9.85 6.76 -17.06
CA LEU A 5 9.86 7.29 -18.43
C LEU A 5 10.82 6.53 -19.36
N SER A 6 11.90 5.94 -18.84
CA SER A 6 12.83 5.13 -19.62
C SER A 6 12.31 3.73 -19.97
N LEU A 7 11.20 3.29 -19.35
CA LEU A 7 10.56 1.99 -19.61
C LEU A 7 9.46 2.05 -20.69
N GLY A 8 9.24 3.20 -21.35
CA GLY A 8 8.29 3.29 -22.47
C GLY A 8 6.81 3.05 -22.12
N LEU A 9 6.45 3.02 -20.83
CA LEU A 9 5.11 2.68 -20.34
C LEU A 9 4.07 3.81 -20.50
N LEU A 10 4.43 4.95 -21.10
CA LEU A 10 3.50 6.04 -21.43
C LEU A 10 3.63 6.39 -22.92
N GLY A 11 2.92 5.64 -23.75
CA GLY A 11 2.74 5.96 -25.16
C GLY A 11 1.91 7.23 -25.34
N HIS A 12 2.56 8.34 -25.67
CA HIS A 12 1.92 9.56 -26.16
C HIS A 12 1.16 9.28 -27.47
N ARG A 13 -0.18 9.31 -27.44
CA ARG A 13 -0.99 9.64 -28.61
C ARG A 13 -1.87 10.84 -28.29
N SER A 14 -1.36 12.01 -28.65
CA SER A 14 -2.11 13.25 -28.76
C SER A 14 -3.16 13.12 -29.87
N LEU A 15 -4.43 13.04 -29.51
CA LEU A 15 -5.53 13.31 -30.43
C LEU A 15 -6.18 14.62 -30.01
N PHE A 16 -5.94 15.64 -30.83
CA PHE A 16 -6.56 16.95 -30.79
C PHE A 16 -8.08 16.82 -30.77
N TRP A 17 -8.72 17.35 -29.73
CA TRP A 17 -10.15 17.64 -29.72
C TRP A 17 -10.38 18.94 -30.49
N ARG A 18 -11.03 18.88 -31.67
CA ARG A 18 -11.74 20.04 -32.23
C ARG A 18 -13.21 19.86 -31.87
N GLY A 19 -13.73 20.82 -31.11
CA GLY A 19 -15.12 20.84 -30.69
C GLY A 19 -16.09 21.09 -31.84
N ALA A 20 -17.33 20.66 -31.63
CA ALA A 20 -18.50 21.29 -32.20
C ALA A 20 -19.65 21.15 -31.19
N CYS A 21 -20.03 22.29 -30.63
CA CYS A 21 -21.25 22.55 -29.90
C CYS A 21 -22.40 22.71 -30.92
N GLY A 22 -23.63 22.33 -30.57
CA GLY A 22 -24.83 22.85 -31.24
C GLY A 22 -25.88 21.81 -31.64
N ALA A 23 -27.07 21.98 -31.08
CA ALA A 23 -28.30 21.21 -31.29
C ALA A 23 -28.80 21.18 -32.74
N CYS A 24 -29.54 20.11 -33.10
CA CYS A 24 -30.90 20.19 -33.66
C CYS A 24 -31.49 18.79 -34.02
N ALA A 25 -32.72 18.58 -33.51
CA ALA A 25 -33.88 17.94 -34.15
C ALA A 25 -33.85 16.48 -34.68
N ALA A 26 -34.56 15.64 -33.94
CA ALA A 26 -35.76 14.88 -34.34
C ALA A 26 -35.72 13.84 -35.49
N ALA A 27 -36.43 12.75 -35.19
CA ALA A 27 -37.04 11.75 -36.07
C ALA A 27 -36.13 10.62 -36.59
N THR A 28 -36.21 9.45 -35.94
CA THR A 28 -36.95 8.28 -36.45
C THR A 28 -36.76 7.12 -35.47
N GLY A 29 -37.86 6.44 -35.13
CA GLY A 29 -37.91 5.44 -34.06
C GLY A 29 -37.27 4.12 -34.44
N LEU A 30 -36.52 3.56 -33.48
CA LEU A 30 -36.20 2.13 -33.34
C LEU A 30 -36.11 1.79 -31.85
N PRO A 31 -36.45 0.56 -31.43
CA PRO A 31 -36.75 0.22 -30.05
C PRO A 31 -35.51 0.23 -29.15
N VAL A 32 -35.70 0.71 -27.92
CA VAL A 32 -34.72 0.67 -26.83
C VAL A 32 -34.56 -0.78 -26.37
N THR A 33 -33.49 -1.44 -26.79
CA THR A 33 -32.99 -2.64 -26.12
C THR A 33 -31.98 -2.21 -25.07
N GLU A 34 -32.33 -2.39 -23.79
CA GLU A 34 -31.41 -2.29 -22.66
C GLU A 34 -30.28 -3.31 -22.82
N HIS A 35 -29.19 -2.89 -23.45
CA HIS A 35 -27.91 -3.56 -23.27
C HIS A 35 -27.28 -3.02 -22.00
N VAL A 36 -27.51 -3.72 -20.89
CA VAL A 36 -26.59 -3.73 -19.77
C VAL A 36 -25.29 -4.35 -20.30
N GLN A 37 -24.42 -3.53 -20.89
CA GLN A 37 -23.03 -3.90 -21.10
C GLN A 37 -22.39 -4.00 -19.72
N THR A 38 -22.30 -5.23 -19.22
CA THR A 38 -21.29 -5.59 -18.23
C THR A 38 -19.95 -5.07 -18.77
N LEU A 39 -19.44 -4.01 -18.14
CA LEU A 39 -18.07 -3.55 -18.32
C LEU A 39 -17.17 -4.66 -17.77
N GLU A 40 -16.89 -5.67 -18.59
CA GLU A 40 -15.71 -6.50 -18.42
C GLU A 40 -14.51 -5.55 -18.52
N THR A 41 -13.96 -5.15 -17.38
CA THR A 41 -12.65 -4.51 -17.31
C THR A 41 -11.65 -5.47 -17.89
N ALA A 42 -11.32 -5.30 -19.17
CA ALA A 42 -10.30 -6.08 -19.86
C ALA A 42 -8.98 -5.89 -19.10
N SER A 43 -8.53 -6.91 -18.36
CA SER A 43 -7.18 -6.94 -17.83
C SER A 43 -6.22 -6.86 -19.01
N ALA A 44 -5.31 -5.89 -19.03
CA ALA A 44 -4.33 -5.77 -20.09
C ALA A 44 -3.53 -7.09 -20.20
N SER A 45 -3.53 -7.71 -21.38
CA SER A 45 -2.75 -8.92 -21.62
C SER A 45 -1.27 -8.56 -21.68
N VAL A 46 -0.47 -9.06 -20.75
CA VAL A 46 0.99 -8.83 -20.73
C VAL A 46 1.64 -9.58 -21.89
N THR A 47 2.44 -8.86 -22.68
CA THR A 47 3.17 -9.40 -23.82
C THR A 47 4.43 -10.14 -23.39
N SER A 48 4.94 -11.03 -24.26
CA SER A 48 6.23 -11.70 -24.03
C SER A 48 7.41 -10.73 -23.99
N SER A 49 7.30 -9.59 -24.69
CA SER A 49 8.32 -8.52 -24.65
C SER A 49 8.36 -7.87 -23.27
N GLU A 50 7.21 -7.49 -22.72
CA GLU A 50 7.13 -6.87 -21.38
C GLU A 50 7.64 -7.81 -20.28
N LEU A 51 7.32 -9.10 -20.37
CA LEU A 51 7.88 -10.10 -19.44
C LEU A 51 9.41 -10.13 -19.50
N LYS A 52 9.98 -10.12 -20.70
CA LYS A 52 11.42 -10.11 -20.89
C LYS A 52 12.06 -8.84 -20.33
N ASP A 53 11.43 -7.68 -20.55
CA ASP A 53 11.90 -6.41 -20.00
C ASP A 53 11.91 -6.43 -18.46
N TRP A 54 10.89 -7.02 -17.84
CA TRP A 54 10.84 -7.16 -16.39
C TRP A 54 11.87 -8.15 -15.84
N GLU A 55 12.15 -9.24 -16.56
CA GLU A 55 13.22 -10.17 -16.20
C GLU A 55 14.58 -9.49 -16.25
N ASP A 56 14.85 -8.77 -17.33
CA ASP A 56 16.11 -8.08 -17.54
C ASP A 56 16.28 -6.94 -16.53
N LEU A 57 15.19 -6.27 -16.14
CA LEU A 57 15.18 -5.32 -15.02
C LEU A 57 15.57 -6.00 -13.69
N GLN A 58 14.98 -7.15 -13.34
CA GLN A 58 15.33 -7.87 -12.12
C GLN A 58 16.78 -8.34 -12.12
N LYS A 59 17.28 -8.83 -13.25
CA LYS A 59 18.69 -9.22 -13.41
C LYS A 59 19.62 -8.01 -13.25
N ASN A 60 19.26 -6.86 -13.82
CA ASN A 60 20.02 -5.63 -13.66
C ASN A 60 20.00 -5.12 -12.21
N LEU A 61 18.85 -5.14 -11.54
CA LEU A 61 18.75 -4.76 -10.14
C LEU A 61 19.58 -5.68 -9.24
N ARG A 62 19.58 -6.98 -9.51
CA ARG A 62 20.36 -7.95 -8.76
C ARG A 62 21.85 -7.62 -8.70
N THR A 63 22.43 -7.00 -9.74
CA THR A 63 23.85 -6.59 -9.73
C THR A 63 24.13 -5.40 -8.81
N ARG A 64 23.09 -4.63 -8.46
CA ARG A 64 23.16 -3.46 -7.55
C ARG A 64 22.77 -3.81 -6.12
N LEU A 65 22.21 -4.99 -5.90
CA LEU A 65 21.82 -5.45 -4.57
C LEU A 65 23.07 -5.66 -3.70
N ARG A 66 23.07 -5.05 -2.52
CA ARG A 66 24.05 -5.30 -1.45
C ARG A 66 23.44 -6.23 -0.42
N ASP A 67 24.01 -7.41 -0.25
CA ASP A 67 23.59 -8.46 0.69
C ASP A 67 24.57 -8.59 1.87
N CYS A 68 25.22 -7.48 2.19
CA CYS A 68 26.10 -7.30 3.33
C CYS A 68 25.67 -6.10 4.16
N ASP A 69 26.06 -6.10 5.44
CA ASP A 69 25.79 -5.00 6.35
C ASP A 69 26.63 -3.76 5.98
N ASP A 70 26.08 -2.57 6.22
CA ASP A 70 26.84 -1.34 6.05
C ASP A 70 27.86 -1.16 7.18
N ASP A 71 29.03 -0.62 6.84
CA ASP A 71 30.06 -0.31 7.81
C ASP A 71 29.53 0.63 8.91
N GLY A 72 29.77 0.25 10.17
CA GLY A 72 29.39 1.04 11.34
C GLY A 72 27.90 1.03 11.68
N TRP A 73 27.06 0.29 10.95
CA TRP A 73 25.66 0.07 11.33
C TRP A 73 25.48 -1.30 11.98
N THR A 74 24.75 -1.34 13.09
CA THR A 74 24.39 -2.58 13.79
C THR A 74 22.91 -2.57 14.15
N THR A 75 22.37 -3.73 14.53
CA THR A 75 20.98 -3.80 15.01
C THR A 75 20.73 -2.98 16.28
N ASP A 76 21.75 -2.52 16.98
CA ASP A 76 21.62 -1.68 18.17
C ASP A 76 21.45 -0.19 17.83
N ASP A 77 21.71 0.18 16.57
CA ASP A 77 21.39 1.49 16.01
C ASP A 77 19.94 1.60 15.54
N LEU A 78 19.21 0.47 15.50
CA LEU A 78 17.82 0.40 15.06
C LEU A 78 16.90 1.20 16.00
N ARG A 79 16.20 2.20 15.46
CA ARG A 79 15.23 3.04 16.18
C ARG A 79 13.87 3.08 15.51
N ARG A 80 13.79 3.08 14.18
CA ARG A 80 12.54 3.18 13.43
C ARG A 80 12.44 2.10 12.38
N ILE A 81 11.29 1.42 12.34
CA ILE A 81 11.03 0.30 11.44
C ILE A 81 9.76 0.58 10.65
N GLY A 82 9.90 0.62 9.33
CA GLY A 82 8.79 0.70 8.40
C GLY A 82 8.17 -0.67 8.17
N GLY A 83 6.85 -0.75 8.10
CA GLY A 83 6.12 -1.92 7.62
C GLY A 83 5.38 -1.57 6.34
N LEU A 84 5.61 -2.33 5.27
CA LEU A 84 4.89 -2.21 4.01
C LEU A 84 4.10 -3.48 3.74
N ASP A 85 2.81 -3.32 3.47
CA ASP A 85 1.92 -4.39 3.05
C ASP A 85 0.95 -3.88 1.98
N ILE A 86 0.40 -4.78 1.18
CA ILE A 86 -0.61 -4.49 0.19
C ILE A 86 -1.69 -5.57 0.15
N GLY A 87 -2.89 -5.19 0.56
CA GLY A 87 -4.05 -6.07 0.61
C GLY A 87 -4.90 -5.92 -0.65
N PHE A 88 -5.25 -7.04 -1.30
CA PHE A 88 -6.15 -7.06 -2.45
C PHE A 88 -7.60 -7.26 -2.00
N GLU A 89 -8.51 -6.54 -2.64
CA GLU A 89 -9.94 -6.76 -2.46
C GLU A 89 -10.40 -7.96 -3.31
N ASP A 90 -10.97 -8.96 -2.65
CA ASP A 90 -11.40 -10.22 -3.26
C ASP A 90 -12.28 -10.00 -4.50
N GLY A 91 -11.92 -10.65 -5.61
CA GLY A 91 -12.70 -10.60 -6.85
C GLY A 91 -12.60 -9.29 -7.63
N THR A 92 -11.70 -8.38 -7.25
CA THR A 92 -11.46 -7.12 -7.94
C THR A 92 -9.98 -6.92 -8.27
N ASN A 93 -9.67 -5.91 -9.09
CA ASN A 93 -8.30 -5.44 -9.30
C ASN A 93 -7.85 -4.41 -8.26
N ARG A 94 -8.68 -4.09 -7.27
CA ARG A 94 -8.35 -3.07 -6.28
C ARG A 94 -7.46 -3.64 -5.21
N ALA A 95 -6.55 -2.80 -4.72
CA ALA A 95 -5.76 -3.08 -3.55
C ALA A 95 -5.54 -1.82 -2.72
N THR A 96 -5.18 -2.01 -1.46
CA THR A 96 -4.78 -0.95 -0.55
C THR A 96 -3.37 -1.23 -0.08
N ALA A 97 -2.43 -0.36 -0.46
CA ALA A 97 -1.08 -0.39 0.08
C ALA A 97 -1.04 0.44 1.37
N VAL A 98 -0.30 -0.04 2.36
CA VAL A 98 -0.16 0.60 3.67
C VAL A 98 1.31 0.69 4.05
N LEU A 99 1.71 1.86 4.53
CA LEU A 99 2.98 2.12 5.18
C LEU A 99 2.73 2.48 6.64
N VAL A 100 3.35 1.74 7.55
CA VAL A 100 3.43 2.13 8.95
C VAL A 100 4.87 2.38 9.34
N VAL A 101 5.11 3.23 10.35
CA VAL A 101 6.42 3.33 11.02
C VAL A 101 6.23 3.11 12.50
N CYS A 102 7.02 2.16 13.03
CA CYS A 102 7.11 1.89 14.45
C CYS A 102 8.44 2.42 15.00
N GLU A 103 8.39 3.07 16.15
CA GLU A 103 9.56 3.42 16.94
C GLU A 103 9.86 2.30 17.93
N LEU A 104 11.10 1.82 17.94
CA LEU A 104 11.64 0.84 18.87
C LEU A 104 12.31 1.54 20.04
N ARG A 105 11.74 1.43 21.24
CA ARG A 105 12.33 1.90 22.50
C ARG A 105 12.22 0.81 23.55
N ASP A 106 13.32 0.52 24.24
CA ASP A 106 13.35 -0.44 25.36
C ASP A 106 12.67 -1.78 25.02
N CYS A 107 12.93 -2.30 23.80
CA CYS A 107 12.31 -3.53 23.26
C CYS A 107 10.78 -3.46 23.02
N HIS A 108 10.19 -2.26 23.03
CA HIS A 108 8.79 -2.03 22.71
C HIS A 108 8.65 -1.27 21.39
N LEU A 109 7.70 -1.72 20.56
CA LEU A 109 7.34 -1.04 19.32
C LEU A 109 6.10 -0.18 19.51
N LYS A 110 6.23 1.11 19.17
CA LYS A 110 5.13 2.07 19.17
C LYS A 110 4.88 2.56 17.75
N LEU A 111 3.65 2.45 17.27
CA LEU A 111 3.22 3.07 16.01
C LEU A 111 3.34 4.61 16.13
N ILE A 112 4.10 5.23 15.22
CA ILE A 112 4.32 6.68 15.18
C ILE A 112 3.93 7.32 13.84
N TYR A 113 3.70 6.52 12.80
CA TYR A 113 3.24 6.97 11.50
C TYR A 113 2.43 5.87 10.82
N GLU A 114 1.40 6.26 10.08
CA GLU A 114 0.60 5.37 9.24
C GLU A 114 0.08 6.16 8.03
N ASP A 115 0.23 5.61 6.83
CA ASP A 115 -0.37 6.12 5.61
C ASP A 115 -0.84 4.94 4.74
N SER A 116 -1.81 5.20 3.87
CA SER A 116 -2.41 4.20 2.99
C SER A 116 -2.78 4.83 1.67
N VAL A 117 -2.63 4.06 0.58
CA VAL A 117 -3.07 4.44 -0.76
C VAL A 117 -3.86 3.31 -1.39
N ASP A 118 -5.01 3.65 -1.96
CA ASP A 118 -5.75 2.72 -2.80
C ASP A 118 -5.14 2.72 -4.20
N VAL A 119 -5.04 1.54 -4.79
CA VAL A 119 -4.50 1.34 -6.13
C VAL A 119 -5.40 0.41 -6.92
N ASP A 120 -5.56 0.74 -8.20
CA ASP A 120 -6.23 -0.12 -9.17
C ASP A 120 -5.18 -0.85 -9.99
N MET A 121 -5.12 -2.17 -9.81
CA MET A 121 -4.09 -3.02 -10.39
C MET A 121 -4.44 -3.37 -11.81
N ALA A 122 -4.06 -2.51 -12.74
CA ALA A 122 -4.28 -2.72 -14.18
C ALA A 122 -3.59 -3.99 -14.72
N LEU A 123 -2.48 -4.40 -14.09
CA LEU A 123 -1.69 -5.57 -14.50
C LEU A 123 -2.12 -6.85 -13.77
N PRO A 124 -2.22 -7.99 -14.47
CA PRO A 124 -2.53 -9.27 -13.86
C PRO A 124 -1.42 -9.75 -12.93
N TYR A 125 -1.76 -10.64 -11.99
CA TYR A 125 -0.77 -11.31 -11.16
C TYR A 125 0.06 -12.29 -11.99
N ILE A 126 1.37 -12.05 -12.07
CA ILE A 126 2.32 -12.97 -12.69
C ILE A 126 3.37 -13.36 -11.65
N SER A 127 3.48 -14.66 -11.39
CA SER A 127 4.42 -15.21 -10.41
C SER A 127 5.84 -14.77 -10.73
N GLY A 128 6.54 -14.22 -9.72
CA GLY A 128 7.90 -13.69 -9.87
C GLY A 128 8.00 -12.24 -10.35
N PHE A 129 6.88 -11.59 -10.69
CA PHE A 129 6.83 -10.18 -11.12
C PHE A 129 5.92 -9.31 -10.26
N LEU A 130 5.55 -9.77 -9.05
CA LEU A 130 4.64 -9.06 -8.16
C LEU A 130 5.07 -7.59 -7.91
N PHE A 131 6.36 -7.30 -7.93
CA PHE A 131 6.91 -5.95 -7.78
C PHE A 131 6.29 -4.92 -8.74
N VAL A 132 5.88 -5.29 -9.96
CA VAL A 132 5.29 -4.33 -10.92
C VAL A 132 3.95 -3.79 -10.44
N ARG A 133 3.29 -4.54 -9.55
CA ARG A 133 2.01 -4.18 -8.94
C ARG A 133 2.22 -3.40 -7.65
N GLU A 134 3.24 -3.72 -6.87
CA GLU A 134 3.42 -3.19 -5.51
C GLU A 134 4.29 -1.93 -5.44
N ILE A 135 5.40 -1.91 -6.18
CA ILE A 135 6.43 -0.86 -6.05
C ILE A 135 5.85 0.55 -6.30
N PRO A 136 5.03 0.81 -7.33
CA PRO A 136 4.47 2.15 -7.54
C PRO A 136 3.69 2.69 -6.33
N ALA A 137 2.98 1.81 -5.61
CA ALA A 137 2.24 2.19 -4.41
C ALA A 137 3.19 2.50 -3.24
N TYR A 138 4.24 1.69 -3.07
CA TYR A 138 5.25 1.88 -2.04
C TYR A 138 6.10 3.15 -2.28
N GLU A 139 6.42 3.48 -3.54
CA GLU A 139 7.08 4.74 -3.91
C GLU A 139 6.26 5.94 -3.46
N LEU A 140 4.96 5.95 -3.77
CA LEU A 140 4.06 7.03 -3.39
C LEU A 140 3.97 7.20 -1.86
N LEU A 141 3.86 6.10 -1.12
CA LEU A 141 3.83 6.13 0.35
C LEU A 141 5.16 6.66 0.92
N LEU A 142 6.29 6.29 0.34
CA LEU A 142 7.61 6.78 0.76
C LEU A 142 7.78 8.28 0.48
N GLU A 143 7.36 8.74 -0.70
CA GLU A 143 7.37 10.17 -1.06
C GLU A 143 6.49 10.97 -0.07
N ARG A 144 5.27 10.50 0.21
CA ARG A 144 4.38 11.11 1.20
C ARG A 144 4.97 11.13 2.60
N LEU A 145 5.61 10.05 3.04
CA LEU A 145 6.31 10.00 4.33
C LEU A 145 7.42 11.06 4.40
N ARG A 146 8.27 11.13 3.38
CA ARG A 146 9.38 12.09 3.33
C ARG A 146 8.91 13.53 3.30
N ASP A 147 7.81 13.80 2.62
CA ASP A 147 7.24 15.14 2.54
C ASP A 147 6.48 15.53 3.82
N SER A 148 5.71 14.59 4.37
CA SER A 148 4.82 14.88 5.50
C SER A 148 5.50 14.75 6.87
N ALA A 149 6.46 13.85 7.00
CA ALA A 149 7.09 13.53 8.27
C ALA A 149 8.55 13.05 8.04
N PRO A 150 9.44 13.92 7.53
CA PRO A 150 10.82 13.54 7.20
C PRO A 150 11.60 13.02 8.41
N ASP A 151 11.33 13.54 9.61
CA ASP A 151 12.02 13.15 10.84
C ASP A 151 11.67 11.74 11.33
N VAL A 152 10.68 11.08 10.72
CA VAL A 152 10.25 9.72 11.08
C VAL A 152 10.58 8.68 10.00
N GLU A 153 11.44 9.01 9.02
CA GLU A 153 11.91 8.02 8.03
C GLU A 153 12.53 6.79 8.76
N PRO A 154 12.11 5.56 8.41
CA PRO A 154 12.65 4.33 9.01
C PRO A 154 14.13 4.10 8.73
N ASP A 155 14.82 3.49 9.70
CA ASP A 155 16.18 2.97 9.50
C ASP A 155 16.18 1.73 8.60
N VAL A 156 15.06 0.99 8.62
CA VAL A 156 14.80 -0.22 7.83
C VAL A 156 13.32 -0.33 7.47
N PHE A 157 13.01 -0.85 6.29
CA PHE A 157 11.68 -1.27 5.90
C PHE A 157 11.55 -2.80 5.89
N LEU A 158 10.55 -3.32 6.58
CA LEU A 158 10.06 -4.68 6.43
C LEU A 158 8.96 -4.68 5.38
N VAL A 159 9.14 -5.47 4.33
CA VAL A 159 8.16 -5.61 3.23
C VAL A 159 7.54 -6.99 3.33
N ASP A 160 6.20 -7.06 3.35
CA ASP A 160 5.48 -8.34 3.21
C ASP A 160 5.68 -8.88 1.80
N GLY A 161 6.69 -9.75 1.65
CA GLY A 161 7.16 -10.20 0.35
C GLY A 161 8.61 -10.66 0.38
N SER A 162 9.11 -11.07 -0.78
CA SER A 162 10.47 -11.59 -0.91
C SER A 162 11.52 -10.49 -1.10
N GLY A 163 12.71 -10.70 -0.54
CA GLY A 163 13.95 -10.02 -0.93
C GLY A 163 14.77 -10.93 -1.85
N LEU A 164 15.94 -11.33 -1.39
CA LEU A 164 16.80 -12.32 -2.05
C LEU A 164 16.13 -13.69 -2.22
N PHE A 165 15.19 -14.09 -1.35
CA PHE A 165 14.45 -15.36 -1.48
C PHE A 165 13.41 -15.29 -2.61
N HIS A 166 13.92 -15.27 -3.84
CA HIS A 166 13.20 -15.06 -5.08
C HIS A 166 13.93 -15.78 -6.23
N PRO A 167 13.26 -16.28 -7.29
CA PRO A 167 13.91 -17.05 -8.35
C PRO A 167 15.00 -16.26 -9.10
N ARG A 168 14.86 -14.93 -9.12
CA ARG A 168 15.84 -13.99 -9.71
C ARG A 168 16.64 -13.23 -8.66
N GLN A 169 16.61 -13.68 -7.40
CA GLN A 169 17.29 -13.04 -6.27
C GLN A 169 16.96 -11.53 -6.13
N CYS A 170 15.75 -11.14 -6.53
CA CYS A 170 15.31 -9.74 -6.58
C CYS A 170 13.78 -9.67 -6.47
N GLY A 171 13.25 -9.94 -5.28
CA GLY A 171 11.83 -9.74 -4.98
C GLY A 171 11.48 -8.27 -4.68
N SER A 172 10.23 -8.01 -4.30
CA SER A 172 9.72 -6.65 -4.02
C SER A 172 10.55 -5.90 -2.98
N ALA A 173 10.97 -6.54 -1.89
CA ALA A 173 11.77 -5.91 -0.85
C ALA A 173 13.14 -5.44 -1.39
N SER A 174 13.76 -6.27 -2.21
CA SER A 174 15.03 -5.94 -2.88
C SER A 174 14.87 -4.82 -3.88
N HIS A 175 13.83 -4.88 -4.73
CA HIS A 175 13.55 -3.85 -5.72
C HIS A 175 13.36 -2.49 -5.04
N PHE A 176 12.47 -2.41 -4.06
CA PHE A 176 12.19 -1.18 -3.30
C PHE A 176 13.46 -0.63 -2.65
N GLY A 177 14.25 -1.50 -2.00
CA GLY A 177 15.49 -1.10 -1.33
C GLY A 177 16.52 -0.53 -2.29
N ILE A 178 16.75 -1.17 -3.43
CA ILE A 178 17.72 -0.72 -4.44
C ILE A 178 17.30 0.61 -5.06
N LEU A 179 16.00 0.75 -5.38
CA LEU A 179 15.48 1.93 -6.05
C LEU A 179 15.67 3.21 -5.22
N HIS A 180 15.50 3.11 -3.90
CA HIS A 180 15.61 4.24 -2.98
C HIS A 180 16.87 4.23 -2.11
N ASN A 181 17.79 3.31 -2.35
CA ASN A 181 19.00 3.10 -1.55
C ASN A 181 18.69 2.91 -0.04
N LEU A 182 17.60 2.21 0.26
CA LEU A 182 17.09 1.95 1.61
C LEU A 182 17.51 0.58 2.12
N ARG A 183 17.63 0.43 3.45
CA ARG A 183 17.76 -0.88 4.07
C ARG A 183 16.41 -1.58 4.08
N THR A 184 16.34 -2.76 3.50
CA THR A 184 15.09 -3.50 3.38
C THR A 184 15.26 -4.97 3.73
N VAL A 185 14.20 -5.55 4.31
CA VAL A 185 14.10 -6.96 4.62
C VAL A 185 12.79 -7.48 4.02
N GLY A 186 12.88 -8.58 3.26
CA GLY A 186 11.70 -9.30 2.80
C GLY A 186 11.26 -10.30 3.86
N VAL A 187 9.99 -10.23 4.24
CA VAL A 187 9.34 -11.16 5.17
C VAL A 187 8.16 -11.80 4.46
N ALA A 188 8.33 -13.04 4.00
CA ALA A 188 7.26 -13.75 3.31
C ALA A 188 6.50 -14.69 4.26
N LYS A 189 5.17 -14.72 4.11
CA LYS A 189 4.26 -15.64 4.83
C LYS A 189 4.31 -17.08 4.33
N LYS A 190 4.71 -17.29 3.07
CA LYS A 190 4.70 -18.60 2.40
C LYS A 190 6.07 -18.95 1.85
N LEU A 191 6.40 -20.24 1.86
CA LEU A 191 7.61 -20.74 1.24
C LEU A 191 7.46 -20.73 -0.27
N LEU A 192 8.32 -20.00 -0.96
CA LEU A 192 8.35 -19.96 -2.41
C LEU A 192 9.28 -21.07 -2.92
N CYS A 193 8.77 -21.96 -3.78
CA CYS A 193 9.58 -22.97 -4.45
C CYS A 193 9.86 -22.53 -5.89
N PHE A 194 11.10 -22.70 -6.34
CA PHE A 194 11.57 -22.39 -7.68
C PHE A 194 12.75 -23.29 -8.06
N GLU A 195 13.35 -23.11 -9.24
CA GLU A 195 14.34 -24.04 -9.81
C GLU A 195 15.50 -24.37 -8.85
N ASP A 196 16.12 -23.36 -8.24
CA ASP A 196 17.22 -23.55 -7.28
C ASP A 196 16.75 -23.84 -5.85
N PHE A 197 15.45 -23.73 -5.55
CA PHE A 197 14.88 -24.07 -4.24
C PHE A 197 13.59 -24.84 -4.46
N ASP A 198 13.74 -26.10 -4.84
CA ASP A 198 12.63 -26.92 -5.34
C ASP A 198 11.68 -27.38 -4.22
N LYS A 199 10.65 -28.14 -4.61
CA LYS A 199 9.65 -28.66 -3.67
C LYS A 199 10.23 -29.61 -2.63
N GLU A 200 11.31 -30.32 -2.93
CA GLU A 200 11.93 -31.25 -1.99
C GLU A 200 12.71 -30.49 -0.91
N HIS A 201 13.48 -29.48 -1.30
CA HIS A 201 14.11 -28.55 -0.35
C HIS A 201 13.06 -27.83 0.49
N GLY A 202 11.96 -27.41 -0.13
CA GLY A 202 10.84 -26.80 0.56
C GLY A 202 10.22 -27.74 1.61
N ARG A 203 9.99 -29.01 1.25
CA ARG A 203 9.46 -30.04 2.15
C ARG A 203 10.39 -30.26 3.35
N ILE A 204 11.70 -30.36 3.13
CA ILE A 204 12.71 -30.52 4.20
C ILE A 204 12.63 -29.35 5.20
N VAL A 205 12.45 -28.12 4.72
CA VAL A 205 12.32 -26.95 5.61
C VAL A 205 11.01 -26.97 6.39
N GLU A 206 9.88 -27.27 5.74
CA GLU A 206 8.56 -27.31 6.37
C GLU A 206 8.46 -28.41 7.45
N GLU A 207 9.05 -29.59 7.20
CA GLU A 207 9.04 -30.71 8.15
C GLU A 207 9.89 -30.49 9.40
N LYS A 208 10.90 -29.61 9.32
CA LYS A 208 11.72 -29.27 10.49
C LYS A 208 10.89 -28.51 11.53
N VAL A 209 11.00 -28.97 12.77
CA VAL A 209 10.33 -28.37 13.92
C VAL A 209 11.21 -27.28 14.53
N LEU A 210 10.74 -26.04 14.45
CA LEU A 210 11.30 -24.91 15.19
C LEU A 210 10.56 -24.80 16.52
N SER A 211 11.25 -24.86 17.66
CA SER A 211 10.64 -25.05 18.99
C SER A 211 10.41 -23.74 19.75
N LYS A 212 11.29 -22.76 19.58
CA LYS A 212 11.28 -21.48 20.29
C LYS A 212 11.30 -20.31 19.30
N PRO A 213 10.81 -19.12 19.68
CA PRO A 213 11.08 -17.89 18.94
C PRO A 213 12.57 -17.71 18.71
N GLY A 214 12.95 -17.29 17.50
CA GLY A 214 14.35 -17.15 17.11
C GLY A 214 14.97 -18.40 16.49
N ASP A 215 14.42 -19.60 16.75
CA ASP A 215 14.87 -20.80 16.05
C ASP A 215 14.70 -20.59 14.54
N SER A 216 15.73 -20.95 13.77
CA SER A 216 15.74 -20.72 12.33
C SER A 216 16.40 -21.85 11.54
N ILE A 217 16.00 -21.99 10.28
CA ILE A 217 16.57 -22.93 9.31
C ILE A 217 17.06 -22.13 8.10
N PRO A 218 18.31 -22.30 7.65
CA PRO A 218 18.77 -21.64 6.43
C PRO A 218 18.03 -22.19 5.21
N LEU A 219 17.67 -21.30 4.29
CA LEU A 219 17.00 -21.61 3.03
C LEU A 219 18.06 -21.81 1.95
N VAL A 220 18.75 -22.95 2.00
CA VAL A 220 19.85 -23.25 1.07
C VAL A 220 19.29 -23.94 -0.17
N GLY A 221 19.60 -23.38 -1.34
CA GLY A 221 19.23 -23.95 -2.64
C GLY A 221 20.13 -25.10 -3.09
N THR A 222 19.77 -25.72 -4.22
CA THR A 222 20.52 -26.82 -4.85
C THR A 222 21.92 -26.37 -5.28
N SER A 223 22.09 -25.10 -5.65
CA SER A 223 23.39 -24.47 -5.90
C SER A 223 24.27 -24.30 -4.66
N GLY A 224 23.73 -24.49 -3.46
CA GLY A 224 24.39 -24.14 -2.19
C GLY A 224 24.22 -22.68 -1.79
N PHE A 225 23.52 -21.86 -2.60
CA PHE A 225 23.23 -20.47 -2.25
C PHE A 225 22.25 -20.38 -1.08
N ASN A 226 22.57 -19.56 -0.07
CA ASN A 226 21.66 -19.29 1.03
C ASN A 226 20.74 -18.13 0.67
N TYR A 227 19.43 -18.38 0.57
CA TYR A 227 18.42 -17.38 0.27
C TYR A 227 17.90 -16.62 1.50
N GLY A 228 18.24 -17.07 2.71
CA GLY A 228 17.78 -16.49 3.96
C GLY A 228 17.40 -17.54 4.99
N PHE A 229 16.38 -17.27 5.79
CA PHE A 229 16.00 -18.13 6.90
C PHE A 229 14.48 -18.34 6.97
N ALA A 230 14.06 -19.58 7.20
CA ALA A 230 12.77 -19.82 7.84
C ALA A 230 12.94 -19.55 9.34
N VAL A 231 12.16 -18.63 9.91
CA VAL A 231 12.33 -18.14 11.28
C VAL A 231 11.03 -18.33 12.03
N ARG A 232 11.12 -18.97 13.20
CA ARG A 232 9.98 -18.99 14.12
C ARG A 232 9.91 -17.68 14.88
N THR A 233 8.77 -17.02 14.78
CA THR A 233 8.55 -15.69 15.35
C THR A 233 7.51 -15.68 16.45
N SER A 234 6.62 -16.67 16.53
CA SER A 234 5.62 -16.71 17.61
C SER A 234 6.15 -17.31 18.92
N ALA A 235 5.99 -16.55 20.02
CA ALA A 235 6.22 -16.97 21.41
C ALA A 235 5.19 -17.96 21.97
N ALA A 236 4.03 -18.09 21.33
CA ALA A 236 3.03 -19.05 21.77
C ALA A 236 3.56 -20.49 21.65
N LYS A 237 3.33 -21.32 22.68
CA LYS A 237 3.78 -22.72 22.73
C LYS A 237 3.41 -23.43 21.42
N ALA A 238 4.38 -24.12 20.84
CA ALA A 238 4.14 -24.92 19.64
C ALA A 238 3.05 -25.93 19.98
N LYS A 239 1.88 -25.83 19.35
CA LYS A 239 1.11 -27.05 19.15
C LYS A 239 1.94 -27.91 18.20
N VAL A 240 2.16 -29.16 18.58
CA VAL A 240 2.97 -30.11 17.81
C VAL A 240 2.49 -30.07 16.36
N GLN A 241 3.40 -29.76 15.43
CA GLN A 241 3.19 -29.59 13.97
C GLN A 241 2.64 -28.25 13.43
N ASP A 242 2.67 -27.16 14.19
CA ASP A 242 2.22 -25.88 13.61
C ASP A 242 3.31 -25.15 12.80
N SER A 243 3.55 -25.59 11.56
CA SER A 243 4.46 -24.88 10.63
C SER A 243 3.96 -23.48 10.26
N SER A 244 2.69 -23.15 10.56
CA SER A 244 2.03 -21.87 10.24
C SER A 244 2.53 -20.64 11.01
N ARG A 245 3.46 -20.82 11.97
CA ARG A 245 3.98 -19.74 12.84
C ARG A 245 5.42 -19.33 12.55
N ARG A 246 5.89 -19.64 11.35
CA ARG A 246 7.18 -19.19 10.85
C ARG A 246 6.99 -18.18 9.73
N VAL A 247 7.99 -17.34 9.54
CA VAL A 247 8.11 -16.44 8.39
C VAL A 247 9.41 -16.75 7.65
N TYR A 248 9.45 -16.41 6.37
CA TYR A 248 10.61 -16.61 5.52
C TYR A 248 11.30 -15.27 5.31
N VAL A 249 12.42 -15.08 6.01
CA VAL A 249 13.17 -13.83 6.06
C VAL A 249 14.32 -13.88 5.07
N SER A 250 14.43 -12.85 4.23
CA SER A 250 15.56 -12.69 3.31
C SER A 250 16.02 -11.24 3.28
N ALA A 251 17.33 -11.02 3.09
CA ALA A 251 17.85 -9.68 2.91
C ALA A 251 17.22 -9.06 1.65
N GLY A 252 16.76 -7.82 1.78
CA GLY A 252 16.27 -7.03 0.65
C GLY A 252 17.41 -6.24 0.02
N HIS A 253 17.96 -5.30 0.78
CA HIS A 253 19.08 -4.44 0.38
C HIS A 253 19.82 -3.91 1.61
N ARG A 254 21.17 -3.84 1.52
CA ARG A 254 22.11 -3.31 2.54
C ARG A 254 22.07 -4.04 3.89
N PHE A 255 21.77 -5.33 3.85
CA PHE A 255 21.89 -6.23 5.01
C PHE A 255 22.39 -7.61 4.60
N SER A 256 23.09 -8.25 5.53
CA SER A 256 23.27 -9.69 5.53
C SER A 256 21.98 -10.42 5.92
N HIS A 257 21.88 -11.71 5.60
CA HIS A 257 20.74 -12.53 6.02
C HIS A 257 20.62 -12.65 7.54
N ASP A 258 21.75 -12.70 8.26
CA ASP A 258 21.76 -12.77 9.73
C ASP A 258 21.22 -11.48 10.34
N THR A 259 21.65 -10.32 9.84
CA THR A 259 21.15 -9.02 10.29
C THR A 259 19.67 -8.86 9.96
N ALA A 260 19.24 -9.25 8.75
CA ALA A 260 17.83 -9.25 8.37
C ALA A 260 16.96 -10.09 9.32
N ARG A 261 17.41 -11.30 9.70
CA ARG A 261 16.76 -12.14 10.72
C ARG A 261 16.69 -11.42 12.07
N ASN A 262 17.80 -10.82 12.51
CA ASN A 262 17.87 -10.17 13.83
C ASN A 262 16.96 -8.93 13.91
N VAL A 263 16.84 -8.14 12.84
CA VAL A 263 15.88 -7.04 12.73
C VAL A 263 14.46 -7.57 12.89
N VAL A 264 14.10 -8.65 12.17
CA VAL A 264 12.77 -9.27 12.28
C VAL A 264 12.48 -9.74 13.70
N LEU A 265 13.46 -10.33 14.39
CA LEU A 265 13.30 -10.79 15.78
C LEU A 265 13.10 -9.63 16.77
N LYS A 266 13.74 -8.48 16.56
CA LYS A 266 13.47 -7.25 17.35
C LYS A 266 12.06 -6.69 17.11
N CYS A 267 11.35 -7.17 16.09
CA CYS A 267 9.99 -6.74 15.76
C CYS A 267 8.90 -7.69 16.25
N ILE A 268 9.23 -8.68 17.06
CA ILE A 268 8.28 -9.63 17.64
C ILE A 268 7.78 -9.11 18.98
N VAL A 269 6.46 -9.19 19.18
CA VAL A 269 5.79 -8.79 20.42
C VAL A 269 5.34 -10.05 21.18
N ASP A 270 5.70 -10.12 22.46
CA ASP A 270 5.29 -11.23 23.34
C ASP A 270 3.76 -11.31 23.45
N GLY A 271 3.22 -12.53 23.26
CA GLY A 271 1.78 -12.75 23.20
C GLY A 271 1.10 -12.22 21.93
N GLY A 272 1.86 -11.64 21.00
CA GLY A 272 1.39 -11.10 19.72
C GLY A 272 1.26 -12.15 18.60
N SER A 273 1.06 -11.64 17.38
CA SER A 273 1.03 -12.45 16.15
C SER A 273 2.39 -13.07 15.84
N TYR A 274 2.42 -14.09 14.96
CA TYR A 274 3.67 -14.56 14.37
C TYR A 274 4.24 -13.57 13.34
N MET A 275 3.41 -12.71 12.76
CA MET A 275 3.90 -11.67 11.85
C MET A 275 4.61 -10.56 12.66
N PRO A 276 5.78 -10.06 12.20
CA PRO A 276 6.44 -8.92 12.81
C PRO A 276 5.51 -7.73 12.91
N GLU A 277 5.58 -7.02 14.03
CA GLU A 277 4.60 -6.00 14.40
C GLU A 277 4.39 -4.91 13.34
N PRO A 278 5.42 -4.36 12.66
CA PRO A 278 5.20 -3.38 11.59
C PRO A 278 4.38 -3.94 10.41
N ILE A 279 4.67 -5.16 9.97
CA ILE A 279 3.89 -5.80 8.89
C ILE A 279 2.48 -6.14 9.39
N ARG A 280 2.35 -6.63 10.63
CA ARG A 280 1.06 -6.94 11.24
C ARG A 280 0.16 -5.70 11.32
N LEU A 281 0.72 -4.55 11.69
CA LEU A 281 -0.03 -3.29 11.75
C LEU A 281 -0.44 -2.83 10.35
N ALA A 282 0.46 -2.89 9.36
CA ALA A 282 0.12 -2.58 7.97
C ALA A 282 -1.04 -3.47 7.43
N ASP A 283 -0.98 -4.78 7.65
CA ASP A 283 -2.03 -5.74 7.26
C ASP A 283 -3.37 -5.46 7.97
N LEU A 284 -3.34 -5.18 9.28
CA LEU A 284 -4.55 -4.84 10.03
C LEU A 284 -5.19 -3.54 9.55
N THR A 285 -4.38 -2.53 9.27
CA THR A 285 -4.83 -1.25 8.73
C THR A 285 -5.45 -1.44 7.36
N GLY A 286 -4.81 -2.19 6.46
CA GLY A 286 -5.36 -2.52 5.13
C GLY A 286 -6.71 -3.23 5.25
N ARG A 287 -6.81 -4.27 6.09
CA ARG A 287 -8.08 -4.98 6.34
C ARG A 287 -9.14 -4.10 7.00
N ALA A 288 -8.77 -3.14 7.83
CA ALA A 288 -9.71 -2.22 8.46
C ALA A 288 -10.30 -1.26 7.42
N ILE A 289 -9.45 -0.74 6.53
CA ILE A 289 -9.84 0.08 5.38
C ILE A 289 -10.80 -0.72 4.48
N GLU A 290 -10.42 -1.93 4.09
CA GLU A 290 -11.24 -2.81 3.25
C GLU A 290 -12.61 -3.14 3.89
N ARG A 291 -12.64 -3.46 5.19
CA ARG A 291 -13.91 -3.73 5.90
C ARG A 291 -14.83 -2.51 5.92
N ALA A 292 -14.27 -1.35 6.20
CA ALA A 292 -15.04 -0.11 6.16
C ALA A 292 -15.55 0.17 4.74
N TRP A 293 -14.76 -0.14 3.71
CA TRP A 293 -15.22 -0.04 2.32
C TRP A 293 -16.37 -0.96 1.98
N LYS A 294 -16.29 -2.24 2.35
CA LYS A 294 -17.37 -3.21 2.12
C LYS A 294 -18.69 -2.76 2.75
N GLN A 295 -18.64 -2.08 3.90
CA GLN A 295 -19.82 -1.50 4.55
C GLN A 295 -20.40 -0.30 3.79
N ILE A 296 -19.55 0.56 3.19
CA ILE A 296 -19.96 1.73 2.43
C ILE A 296 -20.49 1.36 1.03
N HIS A 297 -19.80 0.43 0.35
CA HIS A 297 -20.08 0.03 -1.05
C HIS A 297 -21.37 -0.80 -1.21
N ALA A 298 -21.93 -1.37 -0.14
CA ALA A 298 -23.31 -1.90 -0.20
C ALA A 298 -24.33 -0.85 -0.68
N THR A 299 -23.95 0.44 -0.64
CA THR A 299 -24.80 1.60 -0.94
C THR A 299 -24.16 2.68 -1.84
N SER A 300 -22.95 2.51 -2.39
CA SER A 300 -22.19 3.63 -3.01
C SER A 300 -21.40 3.27 -4.28
N LYS A 301 -21.09 4.29 -5.12
CA LYS A 301 -20.39 4.14 -6.41
C LYS A 301 -18.86 3.98 -6.25
N PRO A 302 -18.15 3.39 -7.25
CA PRO A 302 -16.69 3.29 -7.31
C PRO A 302 -15.87 4.56 -6.97
N GLN A 303 -16.29 5.72 -7.48
CA GLN A 303 -15.57 6.99 -7.36
C GLN A 303 -15.57 7.54 -5.93
N SER A 304 -16.55 7.14 -5.13
CA SER A 304 -16.72 7.50 -3.72
C SER A 304 -15.53 7.07 -2.87
N ARG A 305 -14.80 6.03 -3.30
CA ARG A 305 -13.65 5.49 -2.60
C ARG A 305 -12.47 6.48 -2.52
N GLN A 306 -12.10 7.06 -3.66
CA GLN A 306 -11.04 8.06 -3.71
C GLN A 306 -11.42 9.33 -2.94
N VAL A 307 -12.68 9.75 -3.07
CA VAL A 307 -13.26 10.90 -2.35
C VAL A 307 -13.06 10.74 -0.85
N ILE A 308 -13.48 9.59 -0.31
CA ILE A 308 -13.50 9.35 1.12
C ILE A 308 -12.08 9.27 1.70
N MET A 309 -11.12 8.65 1.00
CA MET A 309 -9.72 8.64 1.45
C MET A 309 -9.11 10.03 1.45
N ASP A 310 -9.30 10.77 0.37
CA ASP A 310 -8.69 12.07 0.22
C ASP A 310 -9.29 13.06 1.21
N VAL A 311 -10.61 13.04 1.44
CA VAL A 311 -11.30 13.78 2.52
C VAL A 311 -10.71 13.42 3.90
N SER A 312 -10.49 12.13 4.16
CA SER A 312 -9.94 11.66 5.44
C SER A 312 -8.47 12.07 5.64
N ASN A 313 -7.72 12.26 4.56
CA ASN A 313 -6.33 12.73 4.58
C ASN A 313 -6.22 14.27 4.56
N LEU A 314 -7.29 14.95 4.15
CA LEU A 314 -7.39 16.41 3.98
C LEU A 314 -7.78 17.17 5.24
N LEU A 315 -8.71 16.64 6.03
CA LEU A 315 -9.37 17.40 7.10
C LEU A 315 -8.88 17.02 8.49
N ASP A 316 -8.64 18.04 9.33
CA ASP A 316 -8.38 17.83 10.75
C ASP A 316 -9.62 17.33 11.53
N ASP A 317 -9.49 16.91 12.78
CA ASP A 317 -10.58 16.29 13.59
C ASP A 317 -11.64 17.34 13.88
N LYS A 318 -11.21 18.58 14.10
CA LYS A 318 -12.11 19.68 14.40
C LYS A 318 -12.89 20.03 13.14
N GLN A 319 -12.25 20.09 11.98
CA GLN A 319 -12.84 20.29 10.66
C GLN A 319 -13.76 19.13 10.28
N ARG A 320 -13.33 17.88 10.48
CA ARG A 320 -14.11 16.65 10.25
C ARG A 320 -15.36 16.61 11.11
N LYS A 321 -15.24 16.86 12.43
CA LYS A 321 -16.39 16.93 13.34
C LYS A 321 -17.33 18.08 13.01
N THR A 322 -16.79 19.22 12.55
CA THR A 322 -17.60 20.37 12.14
C THR A 322 -18.33 20.07 10.83
N LEU A 323 -17.65 19.45 9.87
CA LEU A 323 -18.22 19.04 8.59
C LEU A 323 -19.26 17.94 8.76
N LEU A 324 -19.02 16.97 9.64
CA LEU A 324 -20.01 15.97 10.04
C LEU A 324 -21.26 16.59 10.63
N ALA A 325 -21.11 17.52 11.57
CA ALA A 325 -22.24 18.20 12.18
C ALA A 325 -23.07 18.95 11.13
N ILE A 326 -22.40 19.65 10.20
CA ILE A 326 -23.06 20.34 9.09
C ILE A 326 -23.79 19.35 8.19
N LEU A 327 -23.18 18.22 7.85
CA LEU A 327 -23.81 17.22 6.97
C LEU A 327 -24.93 16.48 7.69
N ASP A 328 -24.83 16.17 8.98
CA ASP A 328 -25.88 15.49 9.75
C ASP A 328 -27.12 16.40 9.95
N GLU A 329 -26.98 17.73 9.88
CA GLU A 329 -28.11 18.68 9.88
C GLU A 329 -28.92 18.70 8.57
N VAL A 330 -28.43 18.07 7.49
CA VAL A 330 -29.10 18.13 6.19
C VAL A 330 -29.85 16.84 5.84
N GLU A 331 -31.16 16.79 6.02
CA GLU A 331 -31.96 15.58 5.74
C GLU A 331 -32.26 15.31 4.24
N ALA A 332 -31.79 16.15 3.29
CA ALA A 332 -32.26 16.13 1.89
C ALA A 332 -31.29 15.51 0.85
N GLU A 333 -31.84 15.17 -0.33
CA GLU A 333 -31.20 14.53 -1.50
C GLU A 333 -29.92 15.25 -2.00
N PRO A 334 -28.88 14.51 -2.45
CA PRO A 334 -27.48 14.96 -2.45
C PRO A 334 -27.13 16.20 -3.27
N SER A 335 -27.83 16.46 -4.38
CA SER A 335 -27.46 17.52 -5.33
C SER A 335 -27.96 18.92 -4.93
N ALA A 336 -28.98 19.00 -4.07
CA ALA A 336 -29.60 20.27 -3.65
C ALA A 336 -29.01 20.85 -2.36
N VAL A 337 -28.19 20.07 -1.65
CA VAL A 337 -27.71 20.35 -0.29
C VAL A 337 -26.49 21.27 -0.26
N LEU A 338 -25.54 21.10 -1.20
CA LEU A 338 -24.27 21.82 -1.16
C LEU A 338 -24.43 23.32 -1.44
N SER A 339 -25.39 23.68 -2.30
CA SER A 339 -25.71 25.07 -2.61
C SER A 339 -26.55 25.77 -1.53
N SER A 340 -27.24 25.03 -0.65
CA SER A 340 -28.25 25.58 0.28
C SER A 340 -27.77 25.76 1.73
N ILE A 341 -26.60 25.24 2.10
CA ILE A 341 -26.02 25.48 3.44
C ILE A 341 -25.64 26.96 3.60
N SER A 342 -26.30 27.66 4.53
CA SER A 342 -26.10 29.08 4.80
C SER A 342 -24.79 29.35 5.56
N VAL A 343 -24.13 30.45 5.20
CA VAL A 343 -22.85 30.90 5.79
C VAL A 343 -22.98 31.20 7.29
N ASP A 344 -24.17 31.55 7.76
CA ASP A 344 -24.41 31.96 9.14
C ASP A 344 -24.36 30.81 10.16
N SER A 345 -24.56 29.56 9.72
CA SER A 345 -24.48 28.36 10.58
C SER A 345 -23.05 28.03 11.03
N ILE A 346 -22.03 28.64 10.41
CA ILE A 346 -20.60 28.28 10.54
C ILE A 346 -19.83 29.22 11.49
N LYS A 347 -20.49 30.25 12.05
CA LYS A 347 -19.86 31.30 12.89
C LYS A 347 -19.15 30.82 14.17
N ARG A 348 -19.14 29.53 14.52
CA ARG A 348 -18.51 29.03 15.75
C ARG A 348 -17.11 28.43 15.60
N LYS A 349 -16.57 28.17 14.41
CA LYS A 349 -15.22 27.58 14.27
C LYS A 349 -14.51 27.99 12.97
N GLN A 350 -13.60 28.96 13.06
CA GLN A 350 -12.38 29.31 12.28
C GLN A 350 -12.08 28.76 10.85
N ALA A 351 -12.98 28.09 10.14
CA ALA A 351 -12.85 27.71 8.73
C ALA A 351 -14.18 28.00 8.01
N THR A 352 -14.13 28.66 6.86
CA THR A 352 -15.30 29.04 6.06
C THR A 352 -15.81 27.86 5.22
N LYS A 353 -17.08 27.93 4.78
CA LYS A 353 -17.69 26.92 3.88
C LYS A 353 -16.81 26.68 2.66
N ASP A 354 -16.28 27.74 2.07
CA ASP A 354 -15.48 27.68 0.86
C ASP A 354 -14.12 26.99 1.14
N GLU A 355 -13.49 27.23 2.28
CA GLU A 355 -12.21 26.59 2.64
C GLU A 355 -12.30 25.07 2.87
N LEU A 356 -13.44 24.57 3.34
CA LEU A 356 -13.63 23.15 3.63
C LEU A 356 -14.25 22.37 2.48
N PHE A 357 -15.18 22.99 1.74
CA PHE A 357 -15.98 22.31 0.74
C PHE A 357 -15.52 22.57 -0.68
N GLN A 358 -15.00 23.76 -1.00
CA GLN A 358 -14.62 24.09 -2.38
C GLN A 358 -13.52 23.15 -2.91
N PRO A 359 -12.45 22.83 -2.13
CA PRO A 359 -11.45 21.85 -2.58
C PRO A 359 -12.06 20.46 -2.81
N LEU A 360 -12.99 20.02 -1.96
CA LEU A 360 -13.65 18.73 -2.07
C LEU A 360 -14.61 18.65 -3.27
N GLN A 361 -15.31 19.75 -3.56
CA GLN A 361 -16.26 19.86 -4.67
C GLN A 361 -15.52 20.02 -6.01
N GLU A 362 -14.37 20.70 -6.03
CA GLU A 362 -13.48 20.79 -7.21
C GLU A 362 -12.80 19.44 -7.50
N MET A 363 -12.39 18.71 -6.46
CA MET A 363 -11.77 17.39 -6.61
C MET A 363 -12.78 16.29 -6.98
N TYR A 364 -14.01 16.37 -6.46
CA TYR A 364 -15.05 15.35 -6.66
C TYR A 364 -16.44 15.96 -6.92
N PRO A 365 -16.69 16.45 -8.14
CA PRO A 365 -17.96 17.10 -8.47
C PRO A 365 -19.18 16.16 -8.39
N ASP A 366 -18.97 14.85 -8.44
CA ASP A 366 -20.02 13.82 -8.48
C ASP A 366 -20.23 13.06 -7.15
N ALA A 367 -19.51 13.41 -6.09
CA ALA A 367 -19.61 12.72 -4.80
C ALA A 367 -20.93 13.01 -4.07
N THR A 368 -21.58 11.99 -3.50
CA THR A 368 -22.84 12.18 -2.77
C THR A 368 -22.62 12.61 -1.32
N VAL A 369 -23.61 13.29 -0.73
CA VAL A 369 -23.61 13.68 0.69
C VAL A 369 -23.46 12.45 1.61
N LEU A 370 -24.04 11.32 1.23
CA LEU A 370 -23.92 10.06 1.97
C LEU A 370 -22.47 9.54 1.97
N GLU A 371 -21.78 9.65 0.82
CA GLU A 371 -20.39 9.26 0.66
C GLU A 371 -19.45 10.17 1.46
N LEU A 372 -19.69 11.49 1.43
CA LEU A 372 -18.95 12.44 2.27
C LEU A 372 -19.19 12.19 3.76
N ARG A 373 -20.44 11.91 4.19
CA ARG A 373 -20.74 11.52 5.59
C ARG A 373 -20.00 10.25 5.98
N ALA A 374 -20.01 9.23 5.13
CA ALA A 374 -19.27 7.99 5.37
C ALA A 374 -17.77 8.26 5.53
N ALA A 375 -17.20 9.14 4.69
CA ALA A 375 -15.79 9.54 4.77
C ALA A 375 -15.43 10.11 6.13
N LEU A 376 -16.29 10.98 6.62
CA LEU A 376 -16.02 11.76 7.81
C LEU A 376 -16.35 10.98 9.07
N LYS A 377 -17.32 10.05 9.02
CA LYS A 377 -17.66 9.14 10.13
C LYS A 377 -16.62 8.06 10.36
N MET A 378 -15.69 7.85 9.43
CA MET A 378 -14.45 7.14 9.73
C MET A 378 -13.64 7.97 10.73
N GLU A 379 -13.95 7.87 12.03
CA GLU A 379 -13.02 8.31 13.07
C GLU A 379 -11.77 7.45 12.94
N LYS A 380 -10.67 8.09 12.53
CA LYS A 380 -9.33 7.52 12.71
C LYS A 380 -8.82 8.10 14.03
N PRO A 381 -8.70 7.32 15.13
CA PRO A 381 -7.95 7.74 16.31
C PRO A 381 -6.50 8.17 15.98
N TRP A 382 -5.99 7.75 14.82
CA TRP A 382 -4.62 7.92 14.34
C TRP A 382 -4.42 9.03 13.28
N ALA A 383 -5.50 9.64 12.74
CA ALA A 383 -5.38 10.78 11.82
C ALA A 383 -5.13 12.12 12.53
N ALA A 384 -5.22 12.14 13.87
CA ALA A 384 -5.02 13.31 14.70
C ALA A 384 -3.59 13.90 14.60
N ASP A 385 -2.60 13.03 14.39
CA ASP A 385 -1.19 13.39 14.49
C ASP A 385 -0.52 13.73 13.13
N LEU A 386 -1.14 13.35 12.00
CA LEU A 386 -0.62 13.55 10.63
C LEU A 386 -0.81 14.98 10.05
N ARG A 387 -1.46 15.87 10.81
CA ARG A 387 -2.12 17.08 10.26
C ARG A 387 -1.26 18.29 10.01
N LYS A 388 0.02 18.28 10.37
CA LYS A 388 0.86 19.47 10.21
C LYS A 388 1.52 19.59 8.84
N ALA A 389 1.44 18.57 7.98
CA ALA A 389 2.29 18.54 6.80
C ALA A 389 1.59 18.34 5.44
N SER A 390 0.36 17.80 5.37
CA SER A 390 -0.32 17.62 4.06
C SER A 390 -0.80 18.93 3.41
N LEU A 391 -0.96 20.01 4.20
CA LEU A 391 -1.53 21.28 3.72
C LEU A 391 -0.65 22.04 2.70
N ARG A 392 0.65 21.71 2.59
CA ARG A 392 1.56 22.37 1.62
C ARG A 392 1.58 21.68 0.25
N TYR A 393 1.19 20.42 0.17
CA TYR A 393 1.37 19.61 -1.05
C TYR A 393 0.29 19.89 -2.11
N GLN A 394 -0.92 20.21 -1.69
CA GLN A 394 -2.03 20.43 -2.63
C GLN A 394 -2.00 21.78 -3.37
N GLN A 395 -1.20 22.75 -2.91
CA GLN A 395 -1.09 24.06 -3.59
C GLN A 395 -0.13 24.04 -4.80
N ALA A 396 0.62 22.95 -5.03
CA ALA A 396 1.67 22.88 -6.04
C ALA A 396 1.27 22.09 -7.32
N GLY A 397 0.07 22.35 -7.84
CA GLY A 397 -0.57 21.64 -8.97
C GLY A 397 0.38 21.20 -10.09
N ARG A 398 0.78 19.92 -10.06
CA ARG A 398 1.35 19.18 -11.21
C ARG A 398 0.81 17.75 -11.21
N ALA A 399 0.19 17.43 -12.34
CA ALA A 399 -0.70 16.31 -12.55
C ALA A 399 -0.02 14.94 -12.51
N MET A 400 -0.67 13.97 -11.88
CA MET A 400 -0.60 12.57 -12.24
C MET A 400 -2.04 12.01 -12.23
N ARG A 401 -2.49 11.49 -13.37
CA ARG A 401 -3.83 10.89 -13.50
C ARG A 401 -3.80 9.48 -12.93
N LEU A 402 -4.35 9.34 -11.73
CA LEU A 402 -4.96 8.12 -11.21
C LEU A 402 -6.29 7.88 -11.98
N SER A 403 -6.76 6.63 -12.08
CA SER A 403 -7.92 6.26 -12.92
C SER A 403 -9.17 7.11 -12.61
N ARG A 404 -9.96 7.39 -13.66
CA ARG A 404 -11.28 8.03 -13.60
C ARG A 404 -12.37 7.05 -13.19
#